data_AF-A0A4Q4CS13-F1
#
_entry.id   AF-A0A4Q4CS13-F1
#
_cell.length_a   1.000
_cell.length_b   1.000
_cell.length_c   1.000
_cell.angle_alpha   90.00
_cell.angle_beta   90.00
_cell.angle_gamma   90.00
#
_symmetry.space_group_name_H-M   'P 1'
#
loop_
_entity.id
_entity.type
_entity.pdbx_description
1 polymer ?
#
loop_
_entity_poly.entity_id
_entity_poly.type
_entity_poly.pdbx_seq_one_letter_code
_entity_poly.pdbx_strand_id
1 'polypeptide(L)'
;MRRRVVWRGFPVITVVTVLLGCLALVVAVRLPSPTQQREVDAADRAAGRYAKALDADLVAFGESTRDDVADHLDDLDQALALVRRHVTAVPRISTRGTTAYGRSHSLEYRAAKGRRSLALRPFVQLVRVLEGAVQTQGFIRAGTHAIEINPLELLDGTPVLTGEPLRELVVPEYKAARTKLQRHPAPSGSALLGQDLLTYVSGVIATTRDGADDIDAGRPFRFDFGTRPQDLQRRLAQLSASVVSSVLQAVDETAGFGGGQKP
;
A
#
# COMPACT_ATOMS: atom_id res chain seq x y z
N MET A 1 21.87 35.35 -68.55
CA MET A 1 23.01 35.16 -67.64
C MET A 1 22.94 36.20 -66.53
N ARG A 2 22.79 35.77 -65.27
CA ARG A 2 22.69 36.60 -64.06
C ARG A 2 23.97 36.46 -63.23
N ARG A 3 24.62 37.57 -62.83
CA ARG A 3 25.46 37.71 -61.61
C ARG A 3 25.46 39.20 -61.22
N ARG A 4 24.67 39.59 -60.21
CA ARG A 4 24.91 39.62 -58.75
C ARG A 4 25.97 40.66 -58.33
N VAL A 5 25.42 41.77 -57.84
CA VAL A 5 26.04 42.79 -57.00
C VAL A 5 26.43 42.17 -55.66
N VAL A 6 27.69 42.37 -55.25
CA VAL A 6 28.16 42.18 -53.88
C VAL A 6 28.43 43.59 -53.34
N TRP A 7 27.65 44.01 -52.35
CA TRP A 7 28.00 45.14 -51.49
C TRP A 7 28.08 44.63 -50.05
N ARG A 8 29.31 44.68 -49.52
CA ARG A 8 29.68 44.71 -48.10
C ARG A 8 28.98 45.94 -47.48
N GLY A 9 28.51 46.00 -46.24
CA GLY A 9 28.99 45.51 -44.96
C GLY A 9 28.73 46.64 -43.94
N PHE A 10 28.55 46.30 -42.65
CA PHE A 10 28.40 47.22 -41.49
C PHE A 10 27.10 48.06 -41.44
N PRO A 11 26.06 47.60 -40.68
CA PRO A 11 25.90 48.11 -39.31
C PRO A 11 25.12 47.16 -38.36
N VAL A 12 25.40 45.85 -38.35
CA VAL A 12 24.64 44.89 -37.50
C VAL A 12 25.33 44.59 -36.16
N ILE A 13 26.63 44.84 -36.04
CA ILE A 13 27.39 44.43 -34.85
C ILE A 13 27.21 45.40 -33.67
N THR A 14 26.85 46.67 -33.90
CA THR A 14 26.74 47.68 -32.83
C THR A 14 25.43 47.64 -32.03
N VAL A 15 24.34 47.07 -32.57
CA VAL A 15 23.04 47.01 -31.87
C VAL A 15 22.96 45.81 -30.92
N VAL A 16 23.65 44.71 -31.23
CA VAL A 16 23.64 43.48 -30.43
C VAL A 16 24.46 43.62 -29.14
N THR A 17 25.55 44.41 -29.15
CA THR A 17 26.36 44.67 -27.95
C THR A 17 25.68 45.60 -26.94
N VAL A 18 24.86 46.55 -27.39
CA VAL A 18 24.12 47.46 -26.48
C VAL A 18 22.93 46.74 -25.80
N LEU A 19 22.27 45.80 -26.50
CA LEU A 19 21.20 44.98 -25.93
C LEU A 19 21.73 43.92 -24.93
N LEU A 20 22.90 43.33 -25.18
CA LEU A 20 23.56 42.42 -24.23
C LEU A 20 24.16 43.16 -23.03
N GLY A 21 24.66 44.38 -23.21
CA GLY A 21 25.12 45.24 -22.12
C GLY A 21 24.00 45.67 -21.17
N CYS A 22 22.79 45.94 -21.69
CA CYS A 22 21.63 46.29 -20.86
C CYS A 22 21.06 45.07 -20.10
N LEU A 23 21.09 43.86 -20.67
CA LEU A 23 20.63 42.66 -19.97
C LEU A 23 21.56 42.25 -18.82
N ALA A 24 22.88 42.42 -19.01
CA ALA A 24 23.85 42.16 -17.94
C ALA A 24 23.73 43.16 -16.78
N LEU A 25 23.36 44.43 -17.06
CA LEU A 25 23.18 45.45 -16.01
C LEU A 25 21.88 45.26 -15.19
N VAL A 26 20.83 44.68 -15.79
CA VAL A 26 19.56 44.40 -15.08
C VAL A 26 19.67 43.14 -14.19
N VAL A 27 20.55 42.20 -14.52
CA VAL A 27 20.83 41.02 -13.68
C VAL A 27 21.91 41.30 -12.62
N ALA A 28 22.76 42.32 -12.80
CA ALA A 28 23.89 42.60 -11.91
C ALA A 28 23.60 43.47 -10.67
N VAL A 29 22.44 44.12 -10.52
CA VAL A 29 22.24 45.08 -9.40
C VAL A 29 20.86 44.98 -8.73
N ARG A 30 20.58 43.83 -8.13
CA ARG A 30 19.87 43.80 -6.84
C ARG A 30 20.57 42.80 -5.94
N LEU A 31 21.77 43.20 -5.48
CA LEU A 31 22.33 42.59 -4.28
C LEU A 31 21.22 42.64 -3.21
N PRO A 32 20.84 41.51 -2.61
CA PRO A 32 19.78 41.49 -1.63
C PRO A 32 20.12 42.50 -0.53
N SER A 33 19.15 43.30 -0.13
CA SER A 33 19.34 44.19 1.00
C SER A 33 19.77 43.38 2.24
N PRO A 34 20.47 43.97 3.21
CA PRO A 34 20.80 43.28 4.45
C PRO A 34 19.58 42.65 5.15
N THR A 35 18.39 43.25 4.98
CA THR A 35 17.11 42.71 5.44
C THR A 35 16.68 41.48 4.64
N GLN A 36 16.73 41.53 3.31
CA GLN A 36 16.43 40.39 2.43
C GLN A 36 17.38 39.21 2.68
N GLN A 37 18.67 39.48 2.89
CA GLN A 37 19.64 38.44 3.22
C GLN A 37 19.29 37.76 4.56
N ARG A 38 18.95 38.53 5.60
CA ARG A 38 18.51 37.96 6.90
C ARG A 38 17.25 37.10 6.76
N GLU A 39 16.33 37.46 5.86
CA GLU A 39 15.14 36.67 5.57
C GLU A 39 15.47 35.33 4.89
N VAL A 40 16.42 35.32 3.94
CA VAL A 40 16.94 34.08 3.34
C VAL A 40 17.64 33.23 4.41
N ASP A 41 18.55 33.80 5.20
CA ASP A 41 19.26 33.07 6.25
C ASP A 41 18.30 32.50 7.31
N ALA A 42 17.20 33.19 7.61
CA ALA A 42 16.16 32.69 8.51
C ALA A 42 15.44 31.46 7.93
N ALA A 43 15.17 31.47 6.62
CA ALA A 43 14.60 30.33 5.91
C ALA A 43 15.59 29.15 5.84
N ASP A 44 16.88 29.39 5.61
CA ASP A 44 17.92 28.36 5.61
C ASP A 44 18.06 27.72 7.01
N ARG A 45 18.06 28.51 8.07
CA ARG A 45 18.05 27.99 9.45
C ARG A 45 16.81 27.15 9.75
N ALA A 46 15.64 27.55 9.24
CA ALA A 46 14.42 26.77 9.40
C ALA A 46 14.51 25.43 8.64
N ALA A 47 15.06 25.43 7.43
CA ALA A 47 15.31 24.23 6.64
C ALA A 47 16.30 23.28 7.33
N GLY A 48 17.40 23.79 7.88
CA GLY A 48 18.39 22.98 8.59
C GLY A 48 17.84 22.34 9.88
N ARG A 49 17.03 23.06 10.66
CA ARG A 49 16.33 22.48 11.82
C ARG A 49 15.34 21.39 11.40
N TYR A 50 14.59 21.66 10.33
CA TYR A 50 13.64 20.69 9.78
C TYR A 50 14.35 19.44 9.27
N ALA A 51 15.48 19.55 8.57
CA ALA A 51 16.23 18.40 8.08
C ALA A 51 16.69 17.50 9.23
N LYS A 52 17.25 18.08 10.31
CA LYS A 52 17.66 17.32 11.50
C LYS A 52 16.50 16.61 12.19
N ALA A 53 15.37 17.31 12.37
CA ALA A 53 14.19 16.72 12.97
C ALA A 53 13.62 15.59 12.10
N LEU A 54 13.53 15.82 10.78
CA LEU A 54 13.05 14.83 9.84
C LEU A 54 13.93 13.58 9.83
N ASP A 55 15.26 13.73 9.78
CA ASP A 55 16.17 12.57 9.76
C ASP A 55 16.06 11.76 11.07
N ALA A 56 15.96 12.42 12.23
CA ALA A 56 15.76 11.75 13.52
C ALA A 56 14.42 11.01 13.60
N ASP A 57 13.33 11.67 13.16
CA ASP A 57 11.99 11.07 13.14
C ASP A 57 11.92 9.89 12.17
N LEU A 58 12.62 9.94 11.02
CA LEU A 58 12.64 8.84 10.05
C LEU A 58 13.37 7.60 10.56
N VAL A 59 14.44 7.77 11.34
CA VAL A 59 15.13 6.64 11.99
C VAL A 59 14.22 5.96 13.00
N ALA A 60 13.64 6.75 13.92
CA ALA A 60 12.70 6.23 14.91
C ALA A 60 11.47 5.58 14.24
N PHE A 61 10.96 6.20 13.17
CA PHE A 61 9.84 5.68 12.40
C PHE A 61 10.19 4.35 11.70
N GLY A 62 11.38 4.23 11.12
CA GLY A 62 11.83 2.97 10.51
C GLY A 62 11.86 1.81 11.50
N GLU A 63 12.37 2.06 12.71
CA GLU A 63 12.40 1.07 13.80
C GLU A 63 10.99 0.72 14.27
N SER A 64 10.17 1.71 14.65
CA SER A 64 8.79 1.47 15.11
C SER A 64 7.92 0.78 14.05
N THR A 65 8.13 1.08 12.76
CA THR A 65 7.39 0.41 11.68
C THR A 65 7.69 -1.08 11.61
N ARG A 66 8.97 -1.46 11.77
CA ARG A 66 9.35 -2.86 11.74
C ARG A 66 8.73 -3.61 12.90
N ASP A 67 8.82 -3.05 14.11
CA ASP A 67 8.27 -3.66 15.31
C ASP A 67 6.74 -3.77 15.22
N ASP A 68 6.06 -2.67 14.85
CA ASP A 68 4.59 -2.65 14.69
C ASP A 68 4.10 -3.67 13.65
N VAL A 69 4.83 -3.87 12.55
CA VAL A 69 4.43 -4.85 11.54
C VAL A 69 4.73 -6.28 12.01
N ALA A 70 5.87 -6.51 12.65
CA ALA A 70 6.26 -7.83 13.16
C ALA A 70 5.29 -8.32 14.26
N ASP A 71 4.93 -7.45 15.19
CA ASP A 71 4.02 -7.75 16.31
C ASP A 71 2.57 -7.98 15.85
N HIS A 72 2.23 -7.57 14.62
CA HIS A 72 0.88 -7.63 14.08
C HIS A 72 0.78 -8.37 12.73
N LEU A 73 1.67 -9.35 12.47
CA LEU A 73 1.58 -10.18 11.25
C LEU A 73 0.27 -10.98 11.16
N ASP A 74 -0.33 -11.32 12.31
CA ASP A 74 -1.63 -12.01 12.37
C ASP A 74 -2.82 -11.03 12.24
N ASP A 75 -2.60 -9.72 12.40
CA ASP A 75 -3.60 -8.67 12.29
C ASP A 75 -3.11 -7.48 11.44
N LEU A 76 -3.12 -7.68 10.13
CA LEU A 76 -2.57 -6.71 9.18
C LEU A 76 -3.38 -5.41 9.13
N ASP A 77 -4.65 -5.42 9.57
CA ASP A 77 -5.46 -4.21 9.72
C ASP A 77 -4.87 -3.29 10.80
N GLN A 78 -4.47 -3.87 11.93
CA GLN A 78 -3.81 -3.15 13.01
C GLN A 78 -2.43 -2.64 12.58
N ALA A 79 -1.62 -3.47 11.92
CA ALA A 79 -0.33 -3.06 11.35
C ALA A 79 -0.50 -1.86 10.41
N LEU A 80 -1.45 -1.93 9.46
CA LEU A 80 -1.77 -0.83 8.54
C LEU A 80 -2.16 0.45 9.28
N ALA A 81 -2.98 0.35 10.32
CA ALA A 81 -3.42 1.51 11.11
C ALA A 81 -2.23 2.19 11.82
N LEU A 82 -1.28 1.42 12.36
CA LEU A 82 -0.08 1.93 13.00
C LEU A 82 0.85 2.61 11.99
N VAL A 83 1.19 1.94 10.87
CA VAL A 83 2.07 2.54 9.84
C VAL A 83 1.47 3.83 9.28
N ARG A 84 0.15 3.87 9.00
CA ARG A 84 -0.52 5.11 8.54
C ARG A 84 -0.39 6.25 9.55
N ARG A 85 -0.56 5.95 10.84
CA ARG A 85 -0.43 6.94 11.91
C ARG A 85 0.95 7.57 11.90
N HIS A 86 1.99 6.76 11.80
CA HIS A 86 3.36 7.26 11.75
C HIS A 86 3.65 8.10 10.49
N VAL A 87 3.21 7.67 9.31
CA VAL A 87 3.34 8.47 8.06
C VAL A 87 2.69 9.85 8.21
N THR A 88 1.57 9.94 8.92
CA THR A 88 0.88 11.21 9.18
C THR A 88 1.55 12.07 10.26
N ALA A 89 2.24 11.43 11.22
CA ALA A 89 2.92 12.11 12.32
C ALA A 89 4.22 12.82 11.88
N VAL A 90 4.86 12.37 10.79
CA VAL A 90 6.12 12.97 10.32
C VAL A 90 5.95 14.47 10.00
N PRO A 91 6.76 15.34 10.63
CA PRO A 91 6.57 16.79 10.61
C PRO A 91 6.68 17.38 9.21
N ARG A 92 6.12 18.58 9.06
CA ARG A 92 6.24 19.41 7.85
C ARG A 92 7.12 20.60 8.14
N ILE A 93 7.84 21.10 7.13
CA ILE A 93 8.64 22.32 7.29
C ILE A 93 7.76 23.47 7.74
N SER A 94 8.13 24.09 8.87
CA SER A 94 7.37 25.18 9.46
C SER A 94 7.56 26.47 8.67
N THR A 95 6.46 27.21 8.47
CA THR A 95 6.49 28.58 7.94
C THR A 95 6.77 29.62 9.02
N ARG A 96 6.69 29.25 10.30
CA ARG A 96 6.89 30.15 11.45
C ARG A 96 8.33 30.66 11.47
N GLY A 97 8.49 31.98 11.65
CA GLY A 97 9.80 32.62 11.68
C GLY A 97 10.47 32.77 10.30
N THR A 98 9.72 32.58 9.21
CA THR A 98 10.19 32.82 7.83
C THR A 98 9.22 33.75 7.10
N THR A 99 9.74 34.56 6.18
CA THR A 99 8.93 35.42 5.30
C THR A 99 8.66 34.75 3.96
N ALA A 100 7.73 35.31 3.17
CA ALA A 100 7.48 34.81 1.81
C ALA A 100 8.73 34.95 0.93
N TYR A 101 9.46 36.07 1.05
CA TYR A 101 10.69 36.34 0.29
C TYR A 101 11.81 35.36 0.67
N GLY A 102 12.09 35.17 1.96
CA GLY A 102 13.09 34.20 2.43
C GLY A 102 12.81 32.79 1.92
N ARG A 103 11.55 32.34 1.97
CA ARG A 103 11.15 31.01 1.48
C ARG A 103 11.27 30.82 -0.03
N SER A 104 11.09 31.87 -0.83
CA SER A 104 11.18 31.77 -2.29
C SER A 104 12.62 31.89 -2.81
N HIS A 105 13.49 32.58 -2.06
CA HIS A 105 14.89 32.83 -2.45
C HIS A 105 15.89 31.88 -1.74
N SER A 106 15.49 31.21 -0.66
CA SER A 106 16.26 30.12 -0.05
C SER A 106 16.19 28.85 -0.89
N LEU A 107 17.36 28.34 -1.30
CA LEU A 107 17.47 27.04 -1.95
C LEU A 107 17.18 25.90 -0.97
N GLU A 108 17.70 26.01 0.26
CA GLU A 108 17.54 25.00 1.32
C GLU A 108 16.07 24.81 1.71
N TYR A 109 15.32 25.91 1.89
CA TYR A 109 13.90 25.84 2.23
C TYR A 109 13.07 25.19 1.11
N ARG A 110 13.41 25.47 -0.15
CA ARG A 110 12.74 24.83 -1.30
C ARG A 110 13.08 23.34 -1.40
N ALA A 111 14.35 22.97 -1.22
CA ALA A 111 14.77 21.57 -1.18
C ALA A 111 14.08 20.80 -0.04
N ALA A 112 13.99 21.42 1.14
CA ALA A 112 13.35 20.82 2.31
C ALA A 112 11.84 20.55 2.12
N LYS A 113 11.11 21.36 1.34
CA LYS A 113 9.69 21.08 1.02
C LYS A 113 9.50 19.73 0.33
N GLY A 114 10.43 19.34 -0.56
CA GLY A 114 10.37 18.06 -1.30
C GLY A 114 10.98 16.88 -0.54
N ARG A 115 11.86 17.15 0.44
CA ARG A 115 12.56 16.10 1.20
C ARG A 115 11.61 15.16 1.93
N ARG A 116 10.51 15.69 2.49
CA ARG A 116 9.48 14.87 3.18
C ARG A 116 8.90 13.79 2.27
N SER A 117 8.42 14.18 1.10
CA SER A 117 7.75 13.27 0.18
C SER A 117 8.68 12.21 -0.37
N LEU A 118 9.95 12.58 -0.61
CA LEU A 118 10.98 11.64 -1.06
C LEU A 118 11.31 10.64 0.05
N ALA A 119 11.52 11.12 1.27
CA ALA A 119 11.88 10.27 2.39
C ALA A 119 10.73 9.35 2.84
N LEU A 120 9.48 9.78 2.72
CA LEU A 120 8.30 8.97 3.06
C LEU A 120 7.88 8.00 1.96
N ARG A 121 8.49 8.05 0.77
CA ARG A 121 8.09 7.22 -0.37
C ARG A 121 8.10 5.71 -0.04
N PRO A 122 9.12 5.14 0.63
CA PRO A 122 9.13 3.73 1.01
C PRO A 122 7.97 3.38 1.96
N PHE A 123 7.70 4.22 2.95
CA PHE A 123 6.60 4.00 3.90
C PHE A 123 5.22 4.11 3.24
N VAL A 124 5.05 5.04 2.31
CA VAL A 124 3.82 5.12 1.50
C VAL A 124 3.65 3.86 0.63
N GLN A 125 4.75 3.29 0.14
CA GLN A 125 4.71 2.02 -0.58
C GLN A 125 4.34 0.86 0.35
N LEU A 126 4.91 0.80 1.56
CA LEU A 126 4.54 -0.17 2.58
C LEU A 126 3.04 -0.08 2.93
N VAL A 127 2.48 1.12 3.10
CA VAL A 127 1.05 1.31 3.32
C VAL A 127 0.22 0.67 2.22
N ARG A 128 0.61 0.81 0.94
CA ARG A 128 -0.10 0.18 -0.18
C ARG A 128 0.02 -1.35 -0.17
N VAL A 129 1.19 -1.88 0.19
CA VAL A 129 1.40 -3.32 0.33
C VAL A 129 0.50 -3.86 1.44
N LEU A 130 0.47 -3.21 2.60
CA LEU A 130 -0.41 -3.56 3.72
C LEU A 130 -1.90 -3.46 3.36
N GLU A 131 -2.33 -2.44 2.60
CA GLU A 131 -3.71 -2.33 2.10
C GLU A 131 -4.12 -3.54 1.23
N GLY A 132 -3.25 -3.97 0.31
CA GLY A 132 -3.48 -5.17 -0.49
C GLY A 132 -3.44 -6.46 0.33
N ALA A 133 -2.56 -6.51 1.33
CA ALA A 133 -2.41 -7.64 2.24
C ALA A 133 -3.65 -7.83 3.12
N VAL A 134 -4.21 -6.75 3.66
CA VAL A 134 -5.49 -6.73 4.42
C VAL A 134 -6.64 -7.31 3.58
N GLN A 135 -6.79 -6.86 2.33
CA GLN A 135 -7.83 -7.38 1.44
C GLN A 135 -7.66 -8.89 1.20
N THR A 136 -6.41 -9.32 0.99
CA THR A 136 -6.08 -10.73 0.81
C THR A 136 -6.35 -11.54 2.07
N GLN A 137 -6.05 -11.01 3.25
CA GLN A 137 -6.34 -11.66 4.53
C GLN A 137 -7.85 -11.86 4.73
N GLY A 138 -8.67 -10.90 4.30
CA GLY A 138 -10.14 -11.04 4.28
C GLY A 138 -10.61 -12.21 3.42
N PHE A 139 -10.04 -12.36 2.21
CA PHE A 139 -10.29 -13.52 1.35
C PHE A 139 -9.84 -14.84 1.99
N ILE A 140 -8.63 -14.87 2.58
CA ILE A 140 -8.09 -16.07 3.25
C ILE A 140 -9.01 -16.48 4.40
N ARG A 141 -9.37 -15.56 5.31
CA ARG A 141 -10.26 -15.84 6.44
C ARG A 141 -11.63 -16.35 5.97
N ALA A 142 -12.19 -15.78 4.91
CA ALA A 142 -13.45 -16.25 4.34
C ALA A 142 -13.34 -17.66 3.74
N GLY A 143 -12.25 -17.94 3.01
CA GLY A 143 -11.96 -19.27 2.45
C GLY A 143 -11.73 -20.33 3.52
N THR A 144 -10.90 -20.04 4.52
CA THR A 144 -10.62 -20.93 5.65
C THR A 144 -11.91 -21.28 6.40
N HIS A 145 -12.70 -20.27 6.76
CA HIS A 145 -13.99 -20.48 7.41
C HIS A 145 -14.92 -21.38 6.59
N ALA A 146 -14.99 -21.19 5.27
CA ALA A 146 -15.83 -22.02 4.41
C ALA A 146 -15.40 -23.50 4.36
N ILE A 147 -14.11 -23.79 4.55
CA ILE A 147 -13.56 -25.16 4.59
C ILE A 147 -13.74 -25.78 5.98
N GLU A 148 -13.64 -24.97 7.03
CA GLU A 148 -13.73 -25.41 8.43
C GLU A 148 -15.16 -25.71 8.89
N ILE A 149 -16.19 -25.32 8.13
CA ILE A 149 -17.55 -25.74 8.43
C ILE A 149 -17.60 -27.27 8.43
N ASN A 150 -17.92 -27.83 9.59
CA ASN A 150 -18.10 -29.25 9.79
C ASN A 150 -19.60 -29.57 9.90
N PRO A 151 -20.20 -30.24 8.90
CA PRO A 151 -21.62 -30.61 8.95
C PRO A 151 -21.97 -31.45 10.16
N LEU A 152 -21.06 -32.29 10.66
CA LEU A 152 -21.32 -33.17 11.79
C LEU A 152 -21.45 -32.39 13.11
N GLU A 153 -20.67 -31.32 13.26
CA GLU A 153 -20.77 -30.41 14.41
C GLU A 153 -22.07 -29.59 14.35
N LEU A 154 -22.47 -29.15 13.15
CA LEU A 154 -23.74 -28.42 12.96
C LEU A 154 -24.97 -29.26 13.30
N LEU A 155 -24.86 -30.58 13.21
CA LEU A 155 -25.94 -31.52 13.54
C LEU A 155 -25.97 -31.88 15.03
N ASP A 156 -24.97 -31.49 15.82
CA ASP A 156 -24.87 -31.71 17.28
C ASP A 156 -25.19 -33.16 17.73
N GLY A 157 -24.74 -34.15 16.94
CA GLY A 157 -25.03 -35.57 17.23
C GLY A 157 -26.50 -36.00 17.06
N THR A 158 -27.36 -35.13 16.50
CA THR A 158 -28.76 -35.44 16.20
C THR A 158 -28.84 -36.60 15.21
N PRO A 159 -29.57 -37.69 15.53
CA PRO A 159 -29.83 -38.75 14.56
C PRO A 159 -30.55 -38.19 13.34
N VAL A 160 -29.92 -38.26 12.17
CA VAL A 160 -30.49 -37.76 10.92
C VAL A 160 -31.41 -38.85 10.35
N LEU A 161 -32.66 -38.86 10.81
CA LEU A 161 -33.70 -39.81 10.37
C LEU A 161 -34.49 -39.30 9.15
N THR A 162 -34.47 -37.99 8.91
CA THR A 162 -35.02 -37.31 7.73
C THR A 162 -33.95 -36.37 7.18
N GLY A 163 -34.11 -35.91 5.94
CA GLY A 163 -33.23 -34.94 5.31
C GLY A 163 -33.38 -33.51 5.85
N GLU A 164 -34.38 -33.24 6.69
CA GLU A 164 -34.71 -31.91 7.20
C GLU A 164 -33.54 -31.22 7.95
N PRO A 165 -32.82 -31.87 8.89
CA PRO A 165 -31.67 -31.26 9.56
C PRO A 165 -30.56 -30.81 8.59
N LEU A 166 -30.33 -31.54 7.50
CA LEU A 166 -29.35 -31.15 6.48
C LEU A 166 -29.79 -29.88 5.74
N ARG A 167 -31.09 -29.75 5.43
CA ARG A 167 -31.64 -28.58 4.72
C ARG A 167 -31.72 -27.34 5.60
N GLU A 168 -31.97 -27.51 6.90
CA GLU A 168 -32.21 -26.41 7.84
C GLU A 168 -30.96 -25.93 8.56
N LEU A 169 -29.99 -26.82 8.82
CA LEU A 169 -28.79 -26.46 9.59
C LEU A 169 -27.56 -26.35 8.69
N VAL A 170 -27.32 -27.35 7.84
CA VAL A 170 -26.07 -27.42 7.06
C VAL A 170 -26.10 -26.53 5.82
N VAL A 171 -27.16 -26.63 5.00
CA VAL A 171 -27.28 -25.85 3.76
C VAL A 171 -27.22 -24.33 3.99
N PRO A 172 -27.91 -23.75 4.99
CA PRO A 172 -27.85 -22.31 5.23
C PRO A 172 -26.46 -21.82 5.59
N GLU A 173 -25.69 -22.59 6.37
CA GLU A 173 -24.33 -22.19 6.75
C GLU A 173 -23.37 -22.16 5.56
N TYR A 174 -23.39 -23.17 4.69
CA TYR A 174 -22.58 -23.11 3.46
C TYR A 174 -23.05 -22.01 2.51
N LYS A 175 -24.35 -21.67 2.47
CA LYS A 175 -24.82 -20.50 1.71
C LYS A 175 -24.25 -19.21 2.28
N ALA A 176 -24.24 -19.04 3.60
CA ALA A 176 -23.66 -17.89 4.27
C ALA A 176 -22.15 -17.79 3.99
N ALA A 177 -21.43 -18.90 4.08
CA ALA A 177 -20.01 -18.97 3.74
C ALA A 177 -19.74 -18.61 2.28
N ARG A 178 -20.56 -19.09 1.34
CA ARG A 178 -20.47 -18.71 -0.08
C ARG A 178 -20.63 -17.22 -0.27
N THR A 179 -21.64 -16.62 0.36
CA THR A 179 -21.88 -15.17 0.29
C THR A 179 -20.72 -14.38 0.90
N LYS A 180 -20.18 -14.83 2.04
CA LYS A 180 -18.99 -14.22 2.66
C LYS A 180 -17.80 -14.26 1.71
N LEU A 181 -17.53 -15.41 1.10
CA LEU A 181 -16.46 -15.56 0.11
C LEU A 181 -16.66 -14.65 -1.12
N GLN A 182 -17.88 -14.48 -1.61
CA GLN A 182 -18.18 -13.58 -2.73
C GLN A 182 -17.95 -12.09 -2.40
N ARG A 183 -18.07 -11.68 -1.13
CA ARG A 183 -17.79 -10.30 -0.69
C ARG A 183 -16.29 -10.00 -0.64
N HIS A 184 -15.45 -11.02 -0.58
CA HIS A 184 -14.00 -10.90 -0.57
C HIS A 184 -13.46 -11.46 -1.89
N PRO A 185 -13.31 -10.64 -2.95
CA PRO A 185 -12.81 -11.14 -4.23
C PRO A 185 -11.41 -11.74 -4.07
N ALA A 186 -11.12 -12.76 -4.88
CA ALA A 186 -9.79 -13.35 -4.89
C ALA A 186 -8.73 -12.31 -5.27
N PRO A 187 -7.58 -12.27 -4.58
CA PRO A 187 -6.52 -11.34 -4.92
C PRO A 187 -5.92 -11.69 -6.30
N SER A 188 -5.22 -10.74 -6.90
CA SER A 188 -4.53 -10.92 -8.18
C SER A 188 -3.66 -12.17 -8.16
N GLY A 189 -3.70 -12.95 -9.25
CA GLY A 189 -2.98 -14.23 -9.36
C GLY A 189 -3.65 -15.42 -8.67
N SER A 190 -4.71 -15.23 -7.88
CA SER A 190 -5.41 -16.29 -7.15
C SER A 190 -6.84 -16.55 -7.65
N ALA A 191 -7.18 -16.10 -8.86
CA ALA A 191 -8.54 -16.24 -9.41
C ALA A 191 -9.03 -17.70 -9.44
N LEU A 192 -8.15 -18.64 -9.83
CA LEU A 192 -8.46 -20.07 -9.82
C LEU A 192 -8.75 -20.60 -8.41
N LEU A 193 -7.99 -20.16 -7.40
CA LEU A 193 -8.25 -20.54 -6.01
C LEU A 193 -9.61 -20.02 -5.54
N GLY A 194 -9.96 -18.78 -5.87
CA GLY A 194 -11.29 -18.23 -5.58
C GLY A 194 -12.42 -19.04 -6.22
N GLN A 195 -12.26 -19.40 -7.50
CA GLN A 195 -13.22 -20.25 -8.21
C GLN A 195 -13.31 -21.65 -7.59
N ASP A 196 -12.20 -22.25 -7.21
CA ASP A 196 -12.16 -23.60 -6.62
C ASP A 196 -12.85 -23.64 -5.26
N LEU A 197 -12.69 -22.58 -4.44
CA LEU A 197 -13.39 -22.41 -3.16
C LEU A 197 -14.90 -22.23 -3.37
N LEU A 198 -15.32 -21.37 -4.30
CA LEU A 198 -16.74 -21.19 -4.63
C LEU A 198 -17.38 -22.47 -5.17
N THR A 199 -16.63 -23.20 -6.00
CA THR A 199 -17.04 -24.51 -6.54
C THR A 199 -17.14 -25.55 -5.45
N TYR A 200 -16.18 -25.59 -4.52
CA TYR A 200 -16.22 -26.47 -3.36
C TYR A 200 -17.48 -26.20 -2.53
N VAL A 201 -17.71 -24.96 -2.09
CA VAL A 201 -18.88 -24.61 -1.27
C VAL A 201 -20.19 -24.92 -1.99
N SER A 202 -20.27 -24.62 -3.29
CA SER A 202 -21.47 -24.92 -4.08
C SER A 202 -21.70 -26.42 -4.26
N GLY A 203 -20.61 -27.19 -4.40
CA GLY A 203 -20.65 -28.65 -4.44
C GLY A 203 -21.15 -29.23 -3.12
N VAL A 204 -20.64 -28.76 -1.97
CA VAL A 204 -21.12 -29.21 -0.66
C VAL A 204 -22.61 -28.92 -0.47
N ILE A 205 -23.09 -27.73 -0.89
CA ILE A 205 -24.53 -27.40 -0.84
C ILE A 205 -25.35 -28.39 -1.69
N ALA A 206 -24.89 -28.74 -2.89
CA ALA A 206 -25.58 -29.68 -3.76
C ALA A 206 -25.59 -31.09 -3.15
N THR A 207 -24.42 -31.62 -2.78
CA THR A 207 -24.29 -32.93 -2.12
C THR A 207 -25.11 -33.04 -0.84
N THR A 208 -25.19 -31.97 -0.05
CA THR A 208 -26.01 -31.94 1.18
C THR A 208 -27.51 -32.05 0.87
N ARG A 209 -27.98 -31.43 -0.22
CA ARG A 209 -29.38 -31.50 -0.64
C ARG A 209 -29.71 -32.87 -1.22
N ASP A 210 -28.86 -33.39 -2.09
CA ASP A 210 -29.02 -34.73 -2.65
C ASP A 210 -29.01 -35.78 -1.52
N GLY A 211 -28.13 -35.61 -0.53
CA GLY A 211 -28.09 -36.42 0.67
C GLY A 211 -29.35 -36.34 1.53
N ALA A 212 -29.95 -35.15 1.65
CA ALA A 212 -31.23 -34.99 2.32
C ALA A 212 -32.34 -35.75 1.59
N ASP A 213 -32.38 -35.68 0.25
CA ASP A 213 -33.35 -36.40 -0.58
C ASP A 213 -33.13 -37.93 -0.53
N ASP A 214 -31.88 -38.38 -0.42
CA ASP A 214 -31.53 -39.80 -0.23
C ASP A 214 -32.03 -40.33 1.12
N ILE A 215 -31.80 -39.59 2.21
CA ILE A 215 -32.27 -39.97 3.56
C ILE A 215 -33.80 -40.06 3.58
N ASP A 216 -34.49 -39.08 3.00
CA ASP A 216 -35.97 -39.09 2.92
C ASP A 216 -36.51 -40.29 2.12
N ALA A 217 -35.72 -40.80 1.17
CA ALA A 217 -36.04 -42.00 0.40
C ALA A 217 -35.54 -43.31 1.06
N GLY A 218 -35.05 -43.26 2.31
CA GLY A 218 -34.54 -44.42 3.04
C GLY A 218 -33.19 -44.94 2.55
N ARG A 219 -32.45 -44.15 1.76
CA ARG A 219 -31.10 -44.48 1.29
C ARG A 219 -30.04 -43.93 2.26
N PRO A 220 -28.93 -44.66 2.49
CA PRO A 220 -27.86 -44.15 3.32
C PRO A 220 -27.12 -43.00 2.63
N PHE A 221 -26.78 -41.96 3.38
CA PHE A 221 -25.97 -40.85 2.92
C PHE A 221 -24.73 -40.68 3.81
N ARG A 222 -23.61 -40.32 3.20
CA ARG A 222 -22.36 -39.98 3.89
C ARG A 222 -21.69 -38.84 3.16
N PHE A 223 -21.17 -37.88 3.92
CA PHE A 223 -20.26 -36.88 3.38
C PHE A 223 -18.94 -37.52 2.96
N ASP A 224 -18.59 -37.35 1.68
CA ASP A 224 -17.25 -37.62 1.17
C ASP A 224 -16.68 -36.34 0.56
N PHE A 225 -15.71 -35.76 1.25
CA PHE A 225 -15.01 -34.56 0.81
C PHE A 225 -13.68 -34.86 0.12
N GLY A 226 -13.25 -36.13 0.09
CA GLY A 226 -11.93 -36.53 -0.41
C GLY A 226 -10.79 -35.71 0.21
N THR A 227 -9.79 -35.35 -0.63
CA THR A 227 -8.63 -34.52 -0.24
C THR A 227 -8.83 -33.03 -0.48
N ARG A 228 -9.99 -32.64 -1.03
CA ARG A 228 -10.22 -31.28 -1.54
C ARG A 228 -10.14 -30.20 -0.45
N PRO A 229 -10.70 -30.39 0.76
CA PRO A 229 -10.52 -29.45 1.87
C PRO A 229 -9.05 -29.19 2.20
N GLN A 230 -8.24 -30.25 2.29
CA GLN A 230 -6.82 -30.15 2.66
C GLN A 230 -5.99 -29.48 1.56
N ASP A 231 -6.30 -29.76 0.29
CA ASP A 231 -5.62 -29.11 -0.83
C ASP A 231 -5.95 -27.61 -0.92
N LEU A 232 -7.20 -27.23 -0.64
CA LEU A 232 -7.61 -25.82 -0.57
C LEU A 232 -6.98 -25.10 0.62
N GLN A 233 -6.95 -25.72 1.81
CA GLN A 233 -6.24 -25.18 2.98
C GLN A 233 -4.76 -24.96 2.71
N ARG A 234 -4.08 -25.92 2.06
CA ARG A 234 -2.66 -25.79 1.69
C ARG A 234 -2.42 -24.58 0.79
N ARG A 235 -3.28 -24.37 -0.21
CA ARG A 235 -3.18 -23.22 -1.13
C ARG A 235 -3.48 -21.89 -0.44
N LEU A 236 -4.44 -21.86 0.48
CA LEU A 236 -4.70 -20.68 1.32
C LEU A 236 -3.51 -20.36 2.24
N ALA A 237 -2.89 -21.38 2.84
CA ALA A 237 -1.68 -21.21 3.65
C ALA A 237 -0.49 -20.69 2.82
N GLN A 238 -0.29 -21.20 1.61
CA GLN A 238 0.72 -20.71 0.67
C GLN A 238 0.48 -19.24 0.29
N LEU A 239 -0.78 -18.86 0.03
CA LEU A 239 -1.15 -17.49 -0.23
C LEU A 239 -0.86 -16.59 0.99
N SER A 240 -1.22 -17.05 2.20
CA SER A 240 -0.91 -16.34 3.45
C SER A 240 0.59 -16.12 3.64
N ALA A 241 1.41 -17.15 3.41
CA ALA A 241 2.86 -17.05 3.51
C ALA A 241 3.45 -16.07 2.48
N SER A 242 2.92 -16.06 1.26
CA SER A 242 3.32 -15.10 0.22
C SER A 242 3.00 -13.65 0.61
N VAL A 243 1.84 -13.42 1.21
CA VAL A 243 1.43 -12.10 1.72
C VAL A 243 2.36 -11.63 2.83
N VAL A 244 2.62 -12.48 3.83
CA VAL A 244 3.53 -12.17 4.94
C VAL A 244 4.93 -11.85 4.40
N SER A 245 5.45 -12.67 3.48
CA SER A 245 6.74 -12.43 2.83
C SER A 245 6.80 -11.08 2.11
N SER A 246 5.74 -10.74 1.35
CA SER A 246 5.65 -9.46 0.62
C SER A 246 5.64 -8.26 1.58
N VAL A 247 4.94 -8.38 2.72
CA VAL A 247 4.89 -7.35 3.75
C VAL A 247 6.27 -7.18 4.40
N LEU A 248 6.92 -8.27 4.79
CA LEU A 248 8.25 -8.21 5.41
C LEU A 248 9.30 -7.64 4.45
N GLN A 249 9.27 -8.01 3.17
CA GLN A 249 10.13 -7.41 2.17
C GLN A 249 9.90 -5.89 2.06
N ALA A 250 8.64 -5.45 2.03
CA ALA A 250 8.32 -4.03 1.98
C ALA A 250 8.78 -3.27 3.23
N VAL A 251 8.76 -3.92 4.42
CA VAL A 251 9.34 -3.37 5.66
C VAL A 251 10.86 -3.23 5.52
N ASP A 252 11.55 -4.25 5.02
CA ASP A 252 13.01 -4.19 4.83
C ASP A 252 13.43 -3.08 3.85
N GLU A 253 12.64 -2.85 2.80
CA GLU A 253 12.83 -1.74 1.85
C GLU A 253 12.69 -0.36 2.52
N THR A 254 11.96 -0.25 3.64
CA THR A 254 11.91 1.01 4.42
C THR A 254 13.21 1.27 5.19
N ALA A 255 13.93 0.22 5.62
CA ALA A 255 15.17 0.34 6.39
C ALA A 255 16.38 0.76 5.52
N GLY A 256 16.37 0.41 4.22
CA GLY A 256 17.43 0.75 3.26
C GLY A 256 17.66 2.25 3.04
N PHE A 257 16.80 3.13 3.54
CA PHE A 257 16.93 4.58 3.44
C PHE A 257 17.59 5.26 4.66
N GLY A 258 17.81 4.54 5.77
CA GLY A 258 18.57 5.03 6.93
C GLY A 258 20.07 4.73 6.86
N GLY A 259 20.46 3.71 6.09
CA GLY A 259 21.83 3.28 5.88
C GLY A 259 22.46 3.92 4.65
N GLY A 260 22.66 5.24 4.67
CA GLY A 260 23.62 5.83 3.75
C GLY A 260 24.97 5.16 3.98
N GLN A 261 25.43 4.34 3.03
CA GLN A 261 26.85 4.05 2.86
C GLN A 261 27.57 5.39 2.93
N LYS A 262 28.31 5.61 4.03
CA LYS A 262 29.34 6.64 4.03
C LYS A 262 30.31 6.25 2.90
N PRO A 263 30.63 7.15 1.96
CA PRO A 263 31.79 6.95 1.11
C PRO A 263 33.07 6.83 1.96
#